data_AF-A0A7C4XHI7-F1
#
_entry.id   AF-A0A7C4XHI7-F1
#
_cell.length_a   1.000
_cell.length_b   1.000
_cell.length_c   1.000
_cell.angle_alpha   90.00
_cell.angle_beta   90.00
_cell.angle_gamma   90.00
#
_symmetry.space_group_name_H-M   'P 1'
#
loop_
_entity.id
_entity.type
_entity.pdbx_description
1 polymer ?
#
loop_
_entity_poly.entity_id
_entity_poly.type
_entity_poly.pdbx_seq_one_letter_code
_entity_poly.pdbx_strand_id
1 'polypeptide(L)'
;MANKVEPAPGWPKIKGEYMVGDPKSCVVVATLGSHLDEKKLIEAGAAMAGICKTENIGIEKMVANIIANPNIRFLILCGAEVTGHLTGDAIVNLHKNGVKNNRIVGAKGAIPYVQNLPEKAIERFRKQVEIVEMIGVEDLSAIIAKIKECVSKDPGAFPEPPMVVEIKEEGKEEIAEGEVFPVPGEIANIESWVRDIELKVKEVALLNKFSAGVYAGRFQGFWIGFTLAMLVLGIMMWRAGI
;
A
#
# COMPACT_ATOMS: atom_id res chain seq x y z
N MET A 1 -18.52 6.26 -28.21
CA MET A 1 -17.64 5.24 -27.60
C MET A 1 -16.26 5.86 -27.49
N ALA A 2 -15.55 5.63 -26.38
CA ALA A 2 -14.19 6.15 -26.19
C ALA A 2 -13.23 5.53 -27.22
N ASN A 3 -12.30 6.33 -27.77
CA ASN A 3 -11.29 5.81 -28.69
C ASN A 3 -10.34 4.86 -27.95
N LYS A 4 -10.03 3.70 -28.52
CA LYS A 4 -9.14 2.69 -27.92
C LYS A 4 -8.07 2.27 -28.91
N VAL A 5 -6.86 2.06 -28.40
CA VAL A 5 -5.70 1.62 -29.18
C VAL A 5 -5.17 0.31 -28.64
N GLU A 6 -4.36 -0.39 -29.43
CA GLU A 6 -3.68 -1.57 -28.94
C GLU A 6 -2.51 -1.16 -28.02
N PRO A 7 -2.37 -1.79 -26.83
CA PRO A 7 -1.19 -1.63 -25.98
C PRO A 7 0.09 -2.11 -26.68
N ALA A 8 1.24 -1.87 -26.04
CA ALA A 8 2.49 -2.47 -26.51
C ALA A 8 2.36 -4.00 -26.61
N PRO A 9 2.95 -4.66 -27.63
CA PRO A 9 2.90 -6.12 -27.74
C PRO A 9 3.42 -6.80 -26.48
N GLY A 10 2.65 -7.75 -25.94
CA GLY A 10 2.99 -8.46 -24.71
C GLY A 10 2.78 -7.65 -23.43
N TRP A 11 1.93 -6.62 -23.45
CA TRP A 11 1.59 -5.85 -22.26
C TRP A 11 0.80 -6.68 -21.22
N PRO A 12 1.09 -6.55 -19.91
CA PRO A 12 2.19 -5.78 -19.31
C PRO A 12 3.55 -6.49 -19.49
N LYS A 13 4.59 -5.73 -19.87
CA LYS A 13 5.92 -6.29 -20.18
C LYS A 13 6.76 -6.57 -18.94
N ILE A 14 6.64 -5.71 -17.93
CA ILE A 14 7.49 -5.77 -16.74
C ILE A 14 6.75 -6.54 -15.67
N LYS A 15 7.32 -7.67 -15.26
CA LYS A 15 6.75 -8.53 -14.23
C LYS A 15 6.70 -7.81 -12.88
N GLY A 16 5.66 -8.12 -12.11
CA GLY A 16 5.43 -7.60 -10.78
C GLY A 16 4.28 -8.34 -10.11
N GLU A 17 3.89 -7.87 -8.93
CA GLU A 17 2.78 -8.42 -8.16
C GLU A 17 1.51 -7.62 -8.48
N TYR A 18 0.81 -8.05 -9.54
CA TYR A 18 -0.44 -7.47 -10.01
C TYR A 18 -1.31 -8.51 -10.70
N MET A 19 -2.61 -8.22 -10.77
CA MET A 19 -3.57 -8.89 -11.62
C MET A 19 -3.85 -8.04 -12.85
N VAL A 20 -4.00 -8.69 -14.01
CA VAL A 20 -4.31 -8.03 -15.29
C VAL A 20 -5.79 -8.23 -15.61
N GLY A 21 -6.45 -7.15 -16.01
CA GLY A 21 -7.83 -7.12 -16.46
C GLY A 21 -7.95 -6.86 -17.95
N ASP A 22 -8.95 -6.07 -18.34
CA ASP A 22 -9.13 -5.65 -19.73
C ASP A 22 -8.06 -4.62 -20.14
N PRO A 23 -7.16 -4.92 -21.10
CA PRO A 23 -6.14 -3.97 -21.56
C PRO A 23 -6.71 -2.71 -22.21
N LYS A 24 -8.00 -2.68 -22.57
CA LYS A 24 -8.71 -1.50 -23.10
C LYS A 24 -9.37 -0.67 -22.01
N SER A 25 -9.35 -1.10 -20.75
CA SER A 25 -9.81 -0.25 -19.64
C SER A 25 -8.88 0.96 -19.44
N CYS A 26 -9.44 2.05 -18.91
CA CYS A 26 -8.73 3.29 -18.63
C CYS A 26 -8.19 3.43 -17.21
N VAL A 27 -8.40 2.44 -16.33
CA VAL A 27 -8.08 2.54 -14.90
C VAL A 27 -6.99 1.56 -14.49
N VAL A 28 -5.99 2.04 -13.76
CA VAL A 28 -5.06 1.20 -12.98
C VAL A 28 -5.21 1.49 -11.51
N VAL A 29 -5.07 0.47 -10.67
CA VAL A 29 -5.15 0.59 -9.21
C VAL A 29 -3.83 0.15 -8.59
N ALA A 30 -3.21 1.03 -7.81
CA ALA A 30 -2.07 0.69 -6.96
C ALA A 30 -2.54 0.62 -5.50
N THR A 31 -2.42 -0.56 -4.87
CA THR A 31 -2.92 -0.82 -3.51
C THR A 31 -1.90 -0.51 -2.41
N LEU A 32 -0.78 0.12 -2.77
CA LEU A 32 0.29 0.55 -1.86
C LEU A 32 0.78 -0.56 -0.93
N GLY A 33 0.54 -0.44 0.39
CA GLY A 33 0.91 -1.43 1.40
C GLY A 33 -0.13 -2.52 1.63
N SER A 34 -1.34 -2.39 1.08
CA SER A 34 -2.46 -3.30 1.35
C SER A 34 -2.55 -4.43 0.34
N HIS A 35 -2.82 -5.62 0.84
CA HIS A 35 -3.28 -6.76 0.05
C HIS A 35 -4.81 -6.71 0.01
N LEU A 36 -5.37 -6.27 -1.13
CA LEU A 36 -6.81 -6.18 -1.36
C LEU A 36 -7.26 -7.34 -2.25
N ASP A 37 -8.57 -7.50 -2.47
CA ASP A 37 -9.07 -8.49 -3.43
C ASP A 37 -8.92 -7.93 -4.85
N GLU A 38 -7.74 -8.11 -5.48
CA GLU A 38 -7.47 -7.55 -6.81
C GLU A 38 -8.43 -8.08 -7.86
N LYS A 39 -8.93 -9.31 -7.69
CA LYS A 39 -9.92 -9.90 -8.60
C LYS A 39 -11.18 -9.04 -8.68
N LYS A 40 -11.69 -8.58 -7.54
CA LYS A 40 -12.86 -7.67 -7.52
C LYS A 40 -12.56 -6.30 -8.13
N LEU A 41 -11.33 -5.81 -8.02
CA LEU A 41 -10.91 -4.56 -8.67
C LEU A 41 -10.88 -4.70 -10.19
N ILE A 42 -10.40 -5.85 -10.69
CA ILE A 42 -10.44 -6.19 -12.12
C ILE A 42 -11.89 -6.36 -12.61
N GLU A 43 -12.73 -7.10 -11.88
CA GLU A 43 -14.15 -7.27 -12.21
C GLU A 43 -14.92 -5.94 -12.21
N ALA A 44 -14.48 -4.96 -11.41
CA ALA A 44 -15.03 -3.61 -11.41
C ALA A 44 -14.65 -2.78 -12.65
N GLY A 45 -13.71 -3.27 -13.46
CA GLY A 45 -13.29 -2.67 -14.71
C GLY A 45 -11.90 -2.04 -14.70
N ALA A 46 -11.00 -2.42 -13.78
CA ALA A 46 -9.59 -2.00 -13.86
C ALA A 46 -8.83 -2.79 -14.95
N ALA A 47 -7.90 -2.13 -15.65
CA ALA A 47 -6.99 -2.76 -16.60
C ALA A 47 -5.89 -3.56 -15.89
N MET A 48 -5.48 -3.10 -14.71
CA MET A 48 -4.47 -3.72 -13.88
C MET A 48 -4.65 -3.24 -12.43
N ALA A 49 -4.48 -4.14 -11.48
CA ALA A 49 -4.53 -3.83 -10.05
C ALA A 49 -3.42 -4.59 -9.34
N GLY A 50 -2.66 -3.93 -8.47
CA GLY A 50 -1.58 -4.60 -7.76
C GLY A 50 -0.87 -3.72 -6.74
N ILE A 51 0.09 -4.32 -6.07
CA ILE A 51 0.78 -3.71 -4.94
C ILE A 51 1.97 -2.88 -5.41
N CYS A 52 2.23 -1.75 -4.74
CA CYS A 52 3.38 -0.89 -5.03
C CYS A 52 4.00 -0.44 -3.72
N LYS A 53 5.02 -1.18 -3.26
CA LYS A 53 5.59 -0.99 -1.93
C LYS A 53 6.74 0.00 -1.87
N THR A 54 7.60 0.05 -2.88
CA THR A 54 8.83 0.87 -2.83
C THR A 54 8.71 2.13 -3.68
N GLU A 55 9.25 3.22 -3.16
CA GLU A 55 9.27 4.59 -3.70
C GLU A 55 10.29 4.79 -4.84
N ASN A 56 10.83 3.69 -5.38
CA ASN A 56 11.86 3.64 -6.42
C ASN A 56 11.47 2.62 -7.51
N ILE A 57 12.09 1.44 -7.53
CA ILE A 57 11.85 0.35 -8.49
C ILE A 57 10.36 -0.01 -8.61
N GLY A 58 9.60 -0.04 -7.50
CA GLY A 58 8.17 -0.29 -7.53
C GLY A 58 7.41 0.74 -8.38
N ILE A 59 7.72 2.03 -8.19
CA ILE A 59 7.19 3.12 -9.01
C ILE A 59 7.66 2.99 -10.47
N GLU A 60 8.93 2.67 -10.71
CA GLU A 60 9.49 2.51 -12.05
C GLU A 60 8.74 1.46 -12.87
N LYS A 61 8.55 0.27 -12.30
CA LYS A 61 7.82 -0.83 -12.94
C LYS A 61 6.38 -0.44 -13.22
N MET A 62 5.71 0.21 -12.25
CA MET A 62 4.34 0.68 -12.41
C MET A 62 4.22 1.68 -13.56
N VAL A 63 5.04 2.74 -13.56
CA VAL A 63 5.02 3.79 -14.57
C VAL A 63 5.32 3.22 -15.95
N ALA A 64 6.34 2.37 -16.07
CA ALA A 64 6.71 1.77 -17.35
C ALA A 64 5.60 0.86 -17.93
N ASN A 65 4.89 0.10 -17.09
CA ASN A 65 3.71 -0.65 -17.54
C ASN A 65 2.54 0.29 -17.90
N ILE A 66 2.32 1.39 -17.20
CA ILE A 66 1.24 2.35 -17.52
C ILE A 66 1.47 3.02 -18.88
N ILE A 67 2.65 3.60 -19.13
CA ILE A 67 2.94 4.32 -20.38
C ILE A 67 3.04 3.39 -21.61
N ALA A 68 3.24 2.10 -21.38
CA ALA A 68 3.17 1.05 -22.41
C ALA A 68 1.72 0.72 -22.84
N ASN A 69 0.70 1.29 -22.21
CA ASN A 69 -0.69 1.15 -22.61
C ASN A 69 -1.41 2.52 -22.60
N PRO A 70 -1.57 3.17 -23.78
CA PRO A 70 -2.19 4.50 -23.88
C PRO A 70 -3.67 4.53 -23.48
N ASN A 71 -4.35 3.38 -23.36
CA ASN A 71 -5.73 3.35 -22.89
C ASN A 71 -5.86 3.76 -21.43
N ILE A 72 -4.81 3.60 -20.63
CA ILE A 72 -4.80 3.91 -19.19
C ILE A 72 -4.71 5.42 -19.01
N ARG A 73 -5.74 6.00 -18.40
CA ARG A 73 -5.91 7.44 -18.18
C ARG A 73 -6.09 7.81 -16.71
N PHE A 74 -6.36 6.84 -15.83
CA PHE A 74 -6.54 7.05 -14.41
C PHE A 74 -5.66 6.08 -13.61
N LEU A 75 -4.98 6.61 -12.59
CA LEU A 75 -4.27 5.84 -11.58
C LEU A 75 -4.92 6.09 -10.22
N ILE A 76 -5.56 5.08 -9.66
CA ILE A 76 -6.13 5.13 -8.31
C ILE A 76 -5.04 4.64 -7.34
N LEU A 77 -4.69 5.49 -6.38
CA LEU A 77 -3.80 5.13 -5.27
C LEU A 77 -4.66 4.83 -4.05
N CYS A 78 -4.75 3.58 -3.63
CA CYS A 78 -5.54 3.15 -2.48
C CYS A 78 -4.75 2.23 -1.55
N GLY A 79 -5.36 1.84 -0.43
CA GLY A 79 -4.70 1.03 0.59
C GLY A 79 -3.86 1.86 1.56
N ALA A 80 -3.35 1.20 2.59
CA ALA A 80 -2.47 1.75 3.60
C ALA A 80 -1.18 2.27 2.98
N GLU A 81 -0.76 3.46 3.43
CA GLU A 81 0.55 4.00 3.05
C GLU A 81 1.68 3.13 3.60
N VAL A 82 2.77 3.04 2.85
CA VAL A 82 3.92 2.21 3.24
C VAL A 82 4.79 3.00 4.20
N THR A 83 4.91 2.54 5.45
CA THR A 83 5.72 3.23 6.46
C THR A 83 7.20 3.27 6.03
N GLY A 84 7.84 4.43 6.18
CA GLY A 84 9.23 4.66 5.76
C GLY A 84 9.38 4.98 4.27
N HIS A 85 8.78 4.17 3.39
CA HIS A 85 8.84 4.38 1.94
C HIS A 85 7.96 5.55 1.47
N LEU A 86 6.78 5.73 2.09
CA LEU A 86 5.78 6.74 1.72
C LEU A 86 5.51 6.75 0.20
N THR A 87 5.23 5.56 -0.34
CA THR A 87 5.17 5.31 -1.78
C THR A 87 4.02 6.06 -2.45
N GLY A 88 2.87 6.20 -1.79
CA GLY A 88 1.77 7.03 -2.27
C GLY A 88 2.19 8.50 -2.44
N ASP A 89 2.78 9.09 -1.40
CA ASP A 89 3.38 10.44 -1.44
C ASP A 89 4.40 10.59 -2.57
N ALA A 90 5.28 9.60 -2.75
CA ALA A 90 6.28 9.60 -3.81
C ALA A 90 5.65 9.58 -5.21
N ILE A 91 4.63 8.75 -5.46
CA ILE A 91 3.93 8.70 -6.76
C ILE A 91 3.23 10.04 -7.05
N VAL A 92 2.56 10.62 -6.06
CA VAL A 92 1.88 11.91 -6.18
C VAL A 92 2.88 13.03 -6.51
N ASN A 93 4.05 13.04 -5.85
CA ASN A 93 5.10 14.02 -6.11
C ASN A 93 5.79 13.79 -7.47
N LEU A 94 5.99 12.54 -7.89
CA LEU A 94 6.50 12.22 -9.23
C LEU A 94 5.58 12.77 -10.33
N HIS A 95 4.27 12.62 -10.13
CA HIS A 95 3.27 13.14 -11.07
C HIS A 95 3.22 14.66 -11.09
N LYS A 96 3.20 15.30 -9.92
CA LYS A 96 3.07 16.77 -9.81
C LYS A 96 4.38 17.48 -10.21
N ASN A 97 5.51 17.02 -9.69
CA ASN A 97 6.77 17.77 -9.70
C ASN A 97 7.86 17.14 -10.60
N GLY A 98 7.74 15.87 -10.96
CA GLY A 98 8.78 15.15 -11.70
C GLY A 98 10.01 14.83 -10.84
N VAL A 99 11.18 14.80 -11.49
CA VAL A 99 12.45 14.43 -10.85
C VAL A 99 13.52 15.51 -11.06
N LYS A 100 14.49 15.58 -10.14
CA LYS A 100 15.71 16.37 -10.27
C LYS A 100 16.89 15.49 -9.83
N ASN A 101 17.87 15.29 -10.72
CA ASN A 101 18.98 14.36 -10.49
C ASN A 101 18.49 12.96 -10.04
N ASN A 102 17.50 12.42 -10.76
CA ASN A 102 16.80 11.17 -10.47
C ASN A 102 16.03 11.12 -9.14
N ARG A 103 16.11 12.15 -8.27
CA ARG A 103 15.30 12.23 -7.06
C ARG A 103 13.92 12.78 -7.36
N ILE A 104 12.86 12.15 -6.84
CA ILE A 104 11.50 12.67 -6.93
C ILE A 104 11.39 13.96 -6.11
N VAL A 105 10.95 15.04 -6.75
CA VAL A 105 10.91 16.36 -6.12
C VAL A 105 9.71 16.44 -5.17
N GLY A 106 9.99 16.67 -3.88
CA GLY A 106 8.97 16.81 -2.83
C GLY A 106 8.59 15.51 -2.11
N ALA A 107 9.09 14.37 -2.58
CA ALA A 107 8.84 13.08 -1.94
C ALA A 107 9.54 12.96 -0.58
N LYS A 108 8.79 12.48 0.41
CA LYS A 108 9.24 12.32 1.82
C LYS A 108 9.78 10.93 2.14
N GLY A 109 9.67 9.99 1.21
CA GLY A 109 10.22 8.64 1.36
C GLY A 109 11.72 8.63 1.63
N ALA A 110 12.22 7.50 2.13
CA ALA A 110 13.63 7.34 2.49
C ALA A 110 14.55 7.45 1.27
N ILE A 111 14.25 6.73 0.18
CA ILE A 111 15.08 6.62 -1.02
C ILE A 111 14.25 6.85 -2.30
N PRO A 112 13.66 8.06 -2.51
CA PRO A 112 12.77 8.35 -3.63
C PRO A 112 13.58 8.69 -4.90
N TYR A 113 14.31 7.70 -5.41
CA TYR A 113 15.14 7.82 -6.62
C TYR A 113 14.63 6.91 -7.72
N VAL A 114 14.50 7.48 -8.92
CA VAL A 114 14.02 6.85 -10.13
C VAL A 114 15.17 6.91 -11.14
N GLN A 115 15.94 5.84 -11.23
CA GLN A 115 17.18 5.78 -12.00
C GLN A 115 16.98 5.20 -13.41
N ASN A 116 16.00 4.32 -13.57
CA ASN A 116 15.77 3.60 -14.82
C ASN A 116 14.77 4.31 -15.76
N LEU A 117 13.96 5.24 -15.24
CA LEU A 117 13.02 5.98 -16.08
C LEU A 117 13.68 7.22 -16.70
N PRO A 118 13.71 7.33 -18.05
CA PRO A 118 14.14 8.56 -18.69
C PRO A 118 13.12 9.69 -18.45
N GLU A 119 13.58 10.93 -18.47
CA GLU A 119 12.73 12.10 -18.21
C GLU A 119 11.49 12.16 -19.13
N LYS A 120 11.64 11.76 -20.40
CA LYS A 120 10.53 11.64 -21.36
C LYS A 120 9.43 10.66 -20.90
N ALA A 121 9.81 9.57 -20.24
CA ALA A 121 8.84 8.60 -19.72
C ALA A 121 8.08 9.17 -18.52
N ILE A 122 8.76 9.94 -17.68
CA ILE A 122 8.14 10.63 -16.54
C ILE A 122 7.17 11.70 -17.06
N GLU A 123 7.57 12.52 -18.02
CA GLU A 123 6.65 13.49 -18.64
C GLU A 123 5.45 12.83 -19.31
N ARG A 124 5.68 11.70 -20.00
CA ARG A 124 4.61 10.91 -20.61
C ARG A 124 3.62 10.43 -19.56
N PHE A 125 4.10 9.88 -18.46
CA PHE A 125 3.26 9.46 -17.32
C PHE A 125 2.42 10.63 -16.79
N ARG A 126 3.05 11.78 -16.54
CA ARG A 126 2.41 13.00 -16.01
C ARG A 126 1.28 13.51 -16.90
N LYS A 127 1.45 13.43 -18.23
CA LYS A 127 0.44 13.86 -19.22
C LYS A 127 -0.63 12.80 -19.48
N GLN A 128 -0.27 11.52 -19.38
CA GLN A 128 -1.15 10.43 -19.77
C GLN A 128 -2.22 10.15 -18.72
N VAL A 129 -1.87 10.13 -17.43
CA VAL A 129 -2.77 9.74 -16.35
C VAL A 129 -3.14 10.88 -15.42
N GLU A 130 -4.36 10.83 -14.90
CA GLU A 130 -4.82 11.57 -13.74
C GLU A 130 -4.73 10.68 -12.50
N ILE A 131 -4.22 11.22 -11.39
CA ILE A 131 -4.14 10.48 -10.11
C ILE A 131 -5.41 10.74 -9.30
N VAL A 132 -6.02 9.66 -8.84
CA VAL A 132 -7.10 9.68 -7.85
C VAL A 132 -6.54 9.22 -6.51
N GLU A 133 -6.34 10.17 -5.60
CA GLU A 133 -5.77 9.93 -4.28
C GLU A 133 -6.85 9.35 -3.33
N MET A 134 -6.71 8.07 -2.99
CA MET A 134 -7.49 7.35 -1.98
C MET A 134 -6.56 6.67 -0.95
N ILE A 135 -5.42 7.30 -0.69
CA ILE A 135 -4.38 6.78 0.22
C ILE A 135 -4.96 6.64 1.64
N GLY A 136 -4.75 5.48 2.25
CA GLY A 136 -5.33 5.09 3.54
C GLY A 136 -6.73 4.48 3.45
N VAL A 137 -7.35 4.43 2.26
CA VAL A 137 -8.68 3.81 2.07
C VAL A 137 -8.51 2.34 1.69
N GLU A 138 -8.99 1.44 2.55
CA GLU A 138 -9.02 -0.01 2.32
C GLU A 138 -10.45 -0.55 2.05
N ASP A 139 -11.48 0.30 2.15
CA ASP A 139 -12.85 -0.11 1.83
C ASP A 139 -12.99 -0.41 0.34
N LEU A 140 -13.14 -1.70 0.04
CA LEU A 140 -13.27 -2.21 -1.31
C LEU A 140 -14.50 -1.63 -2.03
N SER A 141 -15.59 -1.36 -1.32
CA SER A 141 -16.81 -0.83 -1.94
C SER A 141 -16.59 0.58 -2.47
N ALA A 142 -15.93 1.44 -1.69
CA ALA A 142 -15.52 2.78 -2.11
C ALA A 142 -14.56 2.76 -3.31
N ILE A 143 -13.56 1.86 -3.28
CA ILE A 143 -12.59 1.73 -4.38
C ILE A 143 -13.29 1.27 -5.66
N ILE A 144 -14.16 0.25 -5.59
CA ILE A 144 -14.95 -0.23 -6.74
C ILE A 144 -15.84 0.88 -7.30
N ALA A 145 -16.51 1.66 -6.44
CA ALA A 145 -17.31 2.79 -6.89
C ALA A 145 -16.46 3.81 -7.64
N LYS A 146 -15.25 4.10 -7.16
CA LYS A 146 -14.33 5.02 -7.84
C LYS A 146 -13.83 4.47 -9.18
N ILE A 147 -13.52 3.17 -9.28
CA ILE A 147 -13.16 2.53 -10.55
C ILE A 147 -14.28 2.74 -11.57
N LYS A 148 -15.53 2.44 -11.20
CA LYS A 148 -16.68 2.60 -12.09
C LYS A 148 -16.91 4.05 -12.50
N GLU A 149 -16.70 5.00 -11.58
CA GLU A 149 -16.76 6.43 -11.88
C GLU A 149 -15.71 6.81 -12.94
N CYS A 150 -14.45 6.39 -12.78
CA CYS A 150 -13.38 6.67 -13.74
C CYS A 150 -13.65 6.04 -15.11
N VAL A 151 -14.15 4.79 -15.14
CA VAL A 151 -14.56 4.11 -16.38
C VAL A 151 -15.69 4.86 -17.08
N SER A 152 -16.64 5.44 -16.34
CA SER A 152 -17.72 6.26 -16.94
C SER A 152 -17.23 7.58 -17.54
N LYS A 153 -16.08 8.07 -17.07
CA LYS A 153 -15.43 9.33 -17.50
C LYS A 153 -14.27 9.09 -18.49
N ASP A 154 -14.22 7.93 -19.11
CA ASP A 154 -13.15 7.52 -20.02
C ASP A 154 -12.96 8.53 -21.18
N PRO A 155 -11.84 9.29 -21.20
CA PRO A 155 -11.58 10.28 -22.24
C PRO A 155 -11.04 9.63 -23.53
N GLY A 156 -10.91 8.30 -23.57
CA GLY A 156 -10.26 7.55 -24.64
C GLY A 156 -8.74 7.49 -24.48
N ALA A 157 -8.10 6.77 -25.41
CA ALA A 157 -6.67 6.58 -25.43
C ALA A 157 -5.90 7.91 -25.52
N PHE A 158 -4.75 7.96 -24.86
CA PHE A 158 -3.81 9.05 -25.00
C PHE A 158 -3.32 9.16 -26.46
N PRO A 159 -3.18 10.37 -27.04
CA PRO A 159 -3.01 10.58 -28.48
C PRO A 159 -1.61 10.23 -29.02
N GLU A 160 -0.77 9.57 -28.24
CA GLU A 160 0.57 9.14 -28.62
C GLU A 160 0.70 7.61 -28.51
N PRO A 161 1.55 6.97 -29.33
CA PRO A 161 1.72 5.53 -29.31
C PRO A 161 2.24 5.02 -27.95
N PRO A 162 2.11 3.71 -27.65
CA PRO A 162 2.67 3.07 -26.49
C PRO A 162 4.17 3.34 -26.35
N MET A 163 4.62 3.72 -25.15
CA MET A 163 6.03 3.92 -24.83
C MET A 163 6.54 2.73 -24.02
N VAL A 164 7.61 2.07 -24.48
CA VAL A 164 8.24 0.96 -23.75
C VAL A 164 9.56 1.43 -23.18
N VAL A 165 9.76 1.18 -21.90
CA VAL A 165 11.01 1.45 -21.19
C VAL A 165 11.53 0.16 -20.60
N GLU A 166 12.84 -0.07 -20.72
CA GLU A 166 13.52 -1.18 -20.05
C GLU A 166 13.87 -0.76 -18.63
N ILE A 167 13.41 -1.52 -17.65
CA ILE A 167 13.80 -1.34 -16.25
C ILE A 167 14.85 -2.39 -15.94
N LYS A 168 16.06 -1.95 -15.61
CA LYS A 168 17.08 -2.86 -15.09
C LYS A 168 16.71 -3.15 -13.65
N GLU A 169 16.36 -4.41 -13.38
CA GLU A 169 16.46 -4.91 -12.03
C GLU A 169 17.95 -4.99 -11.75
N GLU A 170 18.53 -3.96 -11.11
CA GLU A 170 19.73 -4.19 -10.34
C GLU A 170 19.33 -5.31 -9.38
N GLY A 171 19.92 -6.49 -9.63
CA GLY A 171 19.53 -7.73 -8.99
C GLY A 171 19.44 -7.47 -7.50
N LYS A 172 18.40 -8.03 -6.87
CA LYS A 172 18.18 -8.03 -5.43
C LYS A 172 19.44 -7.58 -4.70
N GLU A 173 19.43 -6.42 -4.07
CA GLU A 173 20.20 -6.30 -2.85
C GLU A 173 19.53 -7.28 -1.87
N GLU A 174 19.81 -8.58 -2.06
CA GLU A 174 20.01 -9.45 -0.93
C GLU A 174 21.09 -8.73 -0.16
N ILE A 175 20.69 -8.06 0.91
CA ILE A 175 21.61 -7.63 1.94
C ILE A 175 22.34 -8.92 2.29
N ALA A 176 23.55 -9.09 1.76
CA ALA A 176 24.36 -10.23 2.08
C ALA A 176 24.52 -10.18 3.60
N GLU A 177 24.11 -11.26 4.25
CA GLU A 177 24.23 -11.41 5.70
C GLU A 177 25.72 -11.23 6.04
N GLY A 178 26.11 -10.02 6.47
CA GLY A 178 27.50 -9.66 6.79
C GLY A 178 28.12 -8.45 6.08
N GLU A 179 27.47 -7.76 5.14
CA GLU A 179 28.04 -6.51 4.58
C GLU A 179 27.79 -5.29 5.49
N VAL A 180 28.85 -4.89 6.20
CA VAL A 180 28.87 -3.67 7.01
C VAL A 180 29.11 -2.48 6.08
N PHE A 181 28.07 -1.69 5.83
CA PHE A 181 28.21 -0.38 5.18
C PHE A 181 29.13 0.51 6.04
N PRO A 182 30.04 1.31 5.45
CA PRO A 182 30.83 2.28 6.20
C PRO A 182 29.90 3.40 6.63
N VAL A 183 29.57 3.46 7.92
CA VAL A 183 28.60 4.44 8.40
C VAL A 183 29.29 5.63 9.09
N PRO A 184 28.89 6.88 8.76
CA PRO A 184 29.36 8.08 9.45
C PRO A 184 29.12 8.02 10.97
N GLY A 185 29.98 8.69 11.74
CA GLY A 185 30.14 8.58 13.20
C GLY A 185 28.94 8.91 14.11
N GLU A 186 27.72 9.07 13.57
CA GLU A 186 26.47 9.18 14.34
C GLU A 186 25.94 7.81 14.82
N ILE A 187 26.56 6.70 14.40
CA ILE A 187 26.15 5.31 14.71
C ILE A 187 26.57 4.77 16.07
N ALA A 188 27.28 5.54 16.90
CA ALA A 188 27.54 5.12 18.29
C ALA A 188 26.26 4.81 19.09
N ASN A 189 25.09 5.22 18.58
CA ASN A 189 23.80 5.08 19.23
C ASN A 189 22.95 3.89 18.76
N ILE A 190 23.34 3.10 17.76
CA ILE A 190 22.48 2.00 17.27
C ILE A 190 22.24 0.94 18.36
N GLU A 191 23.28 0.54 19.09
CA GLU A 191 23.11 -0.41 20.19
C GLU A 191 22.17 0.14 21.27
N SER A 192 22.24 1.45 21.54
CA SER A 192 21.34 2.11 22.50
C SER A 192 19.88 2.11 22.01
N TRP A 193 19.65 2.34 20.72
CA TRP A 193 18.31 2.34 20.13
C TRP A 193 17.72 0.94 20.02
N VAL A 194 18.50 -0.06 19.63
CA VAL A 194 18.08 -1.47 19.62
C VAL A 194 17.71 -1.90 21.04
N ARG A 195 18.53 -1.54 22.03
CA ARG A 195 18.24 -1.82 23.44
C ARG A 195 16.97 -1.12 23.91
N ASP A 196 16.74 0.14 23.52
CA ASP A 196 15.52 0.87 23.84
C ASP A 196 14.27 0.24 23.20
N ILE A 197 14.38 -0.25 21.96
CA ILE A 197 13.30 -0.97 21.29
C ILE A 197 12.98 -2.28 22.04
N GLU A 198 14.00 -3.06 22.40
CA GLU A 198 13.80 -4.29 23.17
C GLU A 198 13.14 -4.02 24.53
N LEU A 199 13.53 -2.94 25.20
CA LEU A 199 12.94 -2.54 26.48
C LEU A 199 11.47 -2.16 26.31
N LYS A 200 11.13 -1.35 25.29
CA LYS A 200 9.73 -0.98 25.00
C LYS A 200 8.87 -2.19 24.63
N VAL A 201 9.39 -3.13 23.84
CA VAL A 201 8.67 -4.38 23.51
C VAL A 201 8.40 -5.22 24.75
N LYS A 202 9.39 -5.34 25.65
CA LYS A 202 9.21 -6.05 26.93
C LYS A 202 8.18 -5.36 27.83
N GLU A 203 8.16 -4.03 27.87
CA GLU A 203 7.19 -3.26 28.64
C GLU A 203 5.76 -3.44 28.10
N VAL A 204 5.57 -3.38 26.77
CA VAL A 204 4.27 -3.63 26.13
C VAL A 204 3.81 -5.07 26.38
N ALA A 205 4.71 -6.06 26.31
CA ALA A 205 4.38 -7.44 26.63
C ALA A 205 3.99 -7.62 28.11
N LEU A 206 4.68 -6.93 29.03
CA LEU A 206 4.37 -6.92 30.45
C LEU A 206 3.00 -6.29 30.71
N LEU A 207 2.70 -5.15 30.10
CA LEU A 207 1.40 -4.48 30.16
C LEU A 207 0.27 -5.38 29.63
N ASN A 208 0.48 -6.04 28.49
CA ASN A 208 -0.49 -7.01 27.97
C ASN A 208 -0.72 -8.18 28.93
N LYS A 209 0.35 -8.70 29.55
CA LYS A 209 0.24 -9.78 30.54
C LYS A 209 -0.48 -9.33 31.81
N PHE A 210 -0.20 -8.13 32.32
CA PHE A 210 -0.92 -7.55 33.45
C PHE A 210 -2.38 -7.28 33.11
N SER A 211 -2.65 -6.71 31.94
CA SER A 211 -4.01 -6.47 31.44
C SER A 211 -4.79 -7.79 31.37
N ALA A 212 -4.23 -8.82 30.74
CA ALA A 212 -4.83 -10.16 30.69
C ALA A 212 -5.10 -10.75 32.08
N GLY A 213 -4.16 -10.59 33.03
CA GLY A 213 -4.34 -11.02 34.42
C GLY A 213 -5.45 -10.25 35.16
N VAL A 214 -5.53 -8.93 34.97
CA VAL A 214 -6.57 -8.09 35.58
C VAL A 214 -7.95 -8.41 34.98
N TYR A 215 -8.04 -8.62 33.67
CA TYR A 215 -9.28 -9.07 33.01
C TYR A 215 -9.72 -10.43 33.54
N ALA A 216 -8.82 -11.41 33.62
CA ALA A 216 -9.13 -12.73 34.18
C ALA A 216 -9.62 -12.63 35.64
N GLY A 217 -8.94 -11.84 36.48
CA GLY A 217 -9.33 -11.63 37.88
C GLY A 217 -10.69 -10.94 38.04
N ARG A 218 -11.00 -9.95 37.19
CA ARG A 218 -12.32 -9.28 37.19
C ARG A 218 -13.44 -10.24 36.80
N PHE A 219 -13.24 -11.06 35.76
CA PHE A 219 -14.20 -12.08 35.36
C PHE A 219 -14.43 -13.12 36.47
N GLN A 220 -13.36 -13.63 37.08
CA GLN A 220 -13.47 -14.58 38.19
C GLN A 220 -14.18 -13.97 39.41
N GLY A 221 -13.85 -12.74 39.78
CA GLY A 221 -14.49 -12.03 40.88
C GLY A 221 -15.99 -11.82 40.64
N PHE A 222 -16.38 -11.46 39.41
CA PHE A 222 -17.79 -11.35 39.04
C PHE A 222 -18.54 -12.68 39.19
N TRP A 223 -17.97 -13.78 38.68
CA TRP A 223 -18.60 -15.10 38.76
C TRP A 223 -18.72 -15.62 40.20
N ILE A 224 -17.70 -15.42 41.03
CA ILE A 224 -17.75 -15.75 42.46
C ILE A 224 -18.83 -14.91 43.16
N GLY A 225 -18.88 -13.61 42.92
CA GLY A 225 -19.90 -12.73 43.51
C GLY A 225 -21.32 -13.11 43.07
N PHE A 226 -21.50 -13.41 41.77
CA PHE A 226 -22.79 -13.81 41.21
C PHE A 226 -23.29 -15.13 41.80
N THR A 227 -22.42 -16.15 41.90
CA THR A 227 -22.78 -17.44 42.50
C THR A 227 -23.13 -17.31 43.98
N LEU A 228 -22.39 -16.50 44.74
CA LEU A 228 -22.68 -16.25 46.16
C LEU A 228 -24.02 -15.52 46.34
N ALA A 229 -24.30 -14.52 45.50
CA ALA A 229 -25.56 -13.78 45.52
C ALA A 229 -26.76 -14.69 45.21
N MET A 230 -26.64 -15.56 44.20
CA MET A 230 -27.66 -16.55 43.86
C MET A 230 -27.90 -17.55 44.99
N LEU A 231 -26.85 -17.97 45.70
CA LEU A 231 -26.97 -18.83 46.89
C LEU A 231 -27.75 -18.15 48.01
N VAL A 232 -27.42 -16.89 48.32
CA VAL A 232 -28.13 -16.11 49.36
C VAL A 232 -29.60 -15.92 48.98
N LEU A 233 -29.89 -15.56 47.72
CA LEU A 233 -31.26 -15.44 47.22
C LEU A 233 -32.01 -16.77 47.32
N GLY A 234 -31.38 -17.89 46.95
CA GLY A 234 -31.97 -19.22 47.08
C GLY A 234 -32.34 -19.57 48.53
N ILE A 235 -31.46 -19.27 49.49
CA ILE A 235 -31.73 -19.48 50.93
C ILE A 235 -32.87 -18.58 51.40
N MET A 236 -32.93 -17.32 50.96
CA MET A 236 -34.00 -16.40 51.30
C MET A 236 -35.36 -16.86 50.75
N MET A 237 -35.42 -17.30 49.50
CA MET A 237 -36.65 -17.84 48.90
C MET A 237 -37.11 -19.11 49.63
N TRP A 238 -36.19 -20.03 49.93
CA TRP A 238 -36.49 -21.24 50.69
C TRP A 238 -37.07 -20.94 52.08
N ARG A 239 -36.55 -19.92 52.78
CA ARG A 239 -37.11 -19.46 54.07
C ARG A 239 -38.43 -18.71 53.94
N ALA A 240 -38.68 -18.05 52.81
CA ALA A 240 -39.93 -17.34 52.53
C ALA A 240 -41.07 -18.27 52.09
N GLY A 241 -40.80 -19.56 51.86
CA GLY A 241 -41.81 -20.54 51.44
C GLY A 241 -42.25 -20.38 49.98
N ILE A 242 -41.41 -19.74 49.16
CA ILE A 242 -41.57 -19.58 47.71
C ILE A 242 -40.62 -20.55 47.00
#